data_AF-A0A534W4M9-F1
#
_entry.id   AF-A0A534W4M9-F1
#
_cell.length_a   1.000
_cell.length_b   1.000
_cell.length_c   1.000
_cell.angle_alpha   90.00
_cell.angle_beta   90.00
_cell.angle_gamma   90.00
#
_symmetry.space_group_name_H-M   'P 1'
#
loop_
_entity.id
_entity.type
_entity.pdbx_description
1 polymer ?
#
loop_
_entity_poly.entity_id
_entity_poly.type
_entity_poly.pdbx_seq_one_letter_code
_entity_poly.pdbx_strand_id
1 'polypeptide(L)' 'MTCREVIDLVADHLAGDLRHRTRHRFEAHVAACPDCVTYVRGYADTIRLARAAYAEPDDRVPVTAAS' A
#
# COMPACT_ATOMS: atom_id res chain seq x y z
N MET A 1 -5.66 -6.12 19.47
CA MET A 1 -4.57 -5.93 18.50
C MET A 1 -3.75 -4.74 18.95
N THR A 2 -2.45 -4.88 18.96
CA THR A 2 -1.45 -3.85 19.26
C THR A 2 -0.94 -3.19 17.97
N CYS A 3 -0.29 -2.03 18.07
CA CYS A 3 0.33 -1.40 16.91
C CYS A 3 1.39 -2.30 16.26
N ARG A 4 2.12 -3.08 17.05
CA ARG A 4 3.10 -4.07 16.58
C ARG A 4 2.44 -5.11 15.67
N GLU A 5 1.32 -5.67 16.08
CA GLU A 5 0.57 -6.64 15.28
C GLU A 5 0.00 -6.02 13.99
N VAL A 6 -0.38 -4.73 14.00
CA VAL A 6 -0.76 -4.01 12.76
C VAL A 6 0.43 -3.91 11.81
N ILE A 7 1.60 -3.50 12.31
CA ILE A 7 2.83 -3.39 11.51
C ILE A 7 3.18 -4.73 10.89
N ASP A 8 3.11 -5.82 11.66
CA ASP A 8 3.45 -7.16 11.20
C ASP A 8 2.46 -7.71 10.15
N LEU A 9 1.20 -7.23 10.15
CA LEU A 9 0.12 -7.70 9.26
C LEU A 9 -0.22 -6.75 8.11
N VAL A 10 0.45 -5.59 8.00
CA VAL A 10 0.09 -4.56 7.02
C VAL A 10 0.18 -5.04 5.58
N ALA A 11 1.19 -5.85 5.27
CA ALA A 11 1.41 -6.39 3.93
C ALA A 11 0.26 -7.32 3.54
N ASP A 12 -0.06 -8.30 4.39
CA ASP A 12 -1.15 -9.26 4.18
C ASP A 12 -2.52 -8.55 4.11
N HIS A 13 -2.72 -7.48 4.89
CA HIS A 13 -3.95 -6.69 4.83
C HIS A 13 -4.13 -6.05 3.46
N LEU A 14 -3.08 -5.41 2.93
CA LEU A 14 -3.12 -4.74 1.63
C LEU A 14 -3.15 -5.73 0.46
N ALA A 15 -2.61 -6.94 0.63
CA ALA A 15 -2.70 -8.03 -0.32
C ALA A 15 -4.09 -8.72 -0.31
N GLY A 16 -4.88 -8.52 0.75
CA GLY A 16 -6.19 -9.16 0.91
C GLY A 16 -6.13 -10.57 1.50
N ASP A 17 -4.99 -10.98 2.06
CA ASP A 17 -4.72 -12.34 2.52
C ASP A 17 -5.14 -12.58 3.99
N LEU A 18 -5.59 -11.54 4.69
CA LEU A 18 -6.08 -11.68 6.06
C LEU A 18 -7.45 -12.37 6.12
N ARG A 19 -7.54 -13.39 6.98
CA ARG A 19 -8.83 -13.98 7.38
C ARG A 19 -9.77 -12.91 7.94
N HIS A 20 -11.06 -13.03 7.65
CA HIS A 20 -12.09 -12.03 8.00
C HIS A 20 -12.02 -11.53 9.46
N ARG A 21 -11.88 -12.44 10.43
CA ARG A 21 -11.78 -12.07 11.86
C ARG A 21 -10.55 -11.23 12.17
N THR A 22 -9.40 -11.53 11.56
CA THR A 22 -8.15 -10.79 11.74
C THR A 22 -8.24 -9.43 11.04
N ARG A 23 -8.76 -9.40 9.82
CA ARG A 23 -9.01 -8.18 9.06
C ARG A 23 -9.88 -7.19 9.84
N HIS A 24 -10.99 -7.65 10.42
CA HIS A 24 -11.86 -6.78 11.23
C HIS A 24 -11.14 -6.20 12.45
N ARG A 25 -10.32 -7.01 13.15
CA ARG A 25 -9.55 -6.52 14.31
C ARG A 25 -8.47 -5.51 13.89
N PHE A 26 -7.85 -5.72 12.74
CA PHE A 26 -6.89 -4.81 12.13
C PHE A 26 -7.53 -3.47 11.79
N GLU A 27 -8.62 -3.49 11.02
CA GLU A 27 -9.34 -2.29 10.61
C GLU A 27 -9.86 -1.50 11.81
N ALA A 28 -10.39 -2.19 12.83
CA ALA A 28 -10.84 -1.56 14.07
C ALA A 28 -9.70 -0.85 14.82
N HIS A 29 -8.51 -1.46 14.88
CA HIS A 29 -7.35 -0.81 15.52
C HIS A 29 -6.87 0.39 14.70
N VAL A 30 -6.72 0.24 13.39
CA VAL A 30 -6.29 1.33 12.51
C VAL A 30 -7.24 2.52 12.61
N ALA A 31 -8.55 2.29 12.63
CA ALA A 31 -9.54 3.36 12.79
C ALA A 31 -9.43 4.12 14.12
N ALA A 32 -8.96 3.46 15.19
CA ALA A 32 -8.87 4.03 16.53
C ALA A 32 -7.49 4.62 16.87
N CYS A 33 -6.45 4.38 16.06
CA CYS A 33 -5.08 4.77 16.35
C CYS A 33 -4.49 5.66 15.23
N PRO A 34 -4.32 6.98 15.46
CA PRO A 34 -3.80 7.91 14.45
C PRO A 34 -2.42 7.55 13.89
N ASP A 35 -1.54 6.99 14.72
CA ASP A 35 -0.21 6.56 14.29
C ASP A 35 -0.30 5.39 13.31
N CYS A 36 -1.20 4.43 13.57
CA CYS A 36 -1.44 3.32 12.66
C CYS A 36 -2.12 3.77 11.36
N VAL A 37 -3.03 4.75 11.39
CA VAL A 37 -3.58 5.36 10.16
C VAL A 37 -2.44 5.90 9.29
N THR A 38 -1.54 6.66 9.91
CA THR A 38 -0.40 7.27 9.21
C THR A 38 0.55 6.21 8.65
N TYR A 39 0.87 5.21 9.46
CA TYR A 39 1.76 4.10 9.06
C TYR A 39 1.21 3.31 7.87
N VAL A 40 -0.05 2.86 7.96
CA VAL A 40 -0.68 2.05 6.89
C VAL A 40 -0.78 2.84 5.58
N ARG A 41 -1.11 4.14 5.65
CA ARG A 41 -1.10 5.02 4.47
C ARG A 41 0.28 5.11 3.82
N GLY A 42 1.32 5.39 4.61
CA GLY A 42 2.70 5.47 4.11
C GLY A 42 3.20 4.16 3.50
N TYR A 43 2.84 3.02 4.09
CA TYR A 43 3.17 1.71 3.54
C TYR A 43 2.50 1.48 2.18
N ALA A 44 1.20 1.81 2.06
CA ALA A 44 0.47 1.71 0.80
C ALA A 44 1.06 2.63 -0.29
N ASP A 45 1.44 3.86 0.08
CA ASP A 45 2.12 4.79 -0.83
C ASP A 45 3.48 4.27 -1.28
N THR A 46 4.25 3.63 -0.39
CA THR A 46 5.53 3.01 -0.73
C THR A 46 5.34 1.91 -1.79
N ILE A 47 4.33 1.04 -1.63
CA ILE A 47 3.98 0.04 -2.65
C ILE A 47 3.62 0.71 -3.98
N ARG A 48 2.78 1.75 -3.95
CA ARG A 48 2.34 2.47 -5.16
C ARG A 48 3.54 3.08 -5.90
N LEU A 49 4.42 3.76 -5.18
CA LEU A 49 5.62 4.38 -5.73
C LEU A 49 6.60 3.34 -6.29
N ALA A 50 6.84 2.26 -5.56
CA ALA A 50 7.69 1.17 -6.03
C ALA A 50 7.13 0.56 -7.33
N ARG A 51 5.83 0.27 -7.38
CA ARG A 51 5.19 -0.23 -8.61
C ARG A 51 5.31 0.73 -9.78
N ALA A 52 5.15 2.03 -9.55
CA ALA A 52 5.30 3.05 -10.59
C ALA A 52 6.75 3.13 -11.10
N ALA A 53 7.75 2.98 -10.23
CA ALA A 53 9.16 3.02 -10.61
C ALA A 53 9.58 1.83 -11.49
N TYR A 54 8.91 0.68 -11.36
CA TYR A 54 9.14 -0.53 -12.17
C TYR A 54 8.11 -0.75 -13.27
N ALA A 55 7.16 0.17 -13.46
CA ALA A 55 6.27 0.10 -14.61
C ALA A 55 7.11 0.46 -15.85
N GLU A 56 7.16 -0.44 -16.84
CA GLU A 56 7.85 -0.18 -18.11
C GLU A 56 7.43 1.19 -18.66
N PRO A 57 8.38 2.04 -19.09
CA PRO A 57 8.02 3.29 -19.75
C PRO A 57 7.15 2.99 -20.97
N ASP A 58 6.17 3.85 -21.26
CA ASP A 58 5.49 3.85 -22.55
C ASP A 58 6.56 4.23 -23.59
N ASP A 59 7.23 3.23 -24.17
CA ASP A 59 8.30 3.35 -25.17
C ASP A 59 7.82 3.94 -26.51
N ARG A 60 6.66 4.61 -26.53
CA ARG A 60 6.21 5.45 -27.63
C ARG A 60 7.06 6.71 -27.68
N VAL A 61 8.21 6.59 -28.32
CA VAL A 61 8.98 7.73 -28.83
C VAL A 61 8.04 8.56 -29.71
N PRO A 62 7.78 9.83 -29.40
CA PRO A 62 7.04 10.70 -30.30
C PRO A 62 7.86 10.84 -31.59
N VAL A 63 7.29 10.45 -32.73
CA VAL A 63 7.91 10.78 -34.02
C VAL A 63 7.74 12.28 -34.21
N THR A 64 8.75 13.05 -33.81
CA THR A 64 8.81 14.45 -34.20
C THR A 64 9.12 14.45 -35.69
N ALA A 65 8.10 14.72 -36.51
CA ALA A 65 8.29 15.00 -37.92
C ALA A 65 9.22 16.22 -38.01
N ALA A 66 10.47 15.98 -38.37
CA ALA A 66 11.42 17.03 -38.69
C ALA A 66 10.89 17.83 -39.89
N SER A 67 10.86 19.14 -39.77
CA SER A 67 10.68 20.09 -40.87
C SER A 67 11.77 21.16 -40.75
#